data_AF-A0A6V7ENY1-F1
#
_entry.id   AF-A0A6V7ENY1-F1
#
_cell.length_a   1.000
_cell.length_b   1.000
_cell.length_c   1.000
_cell.angle_alpha   90.00
_cell.angle_beta   90.00
_cell.angle_gamma   90.00
#
_symmetry.space_group_name_H-M   'P 1'
#
loop_
_entity.id
_entity.type
_entity.pdbx_description
1 polymer ?
#
loop_
_entity_poly.entity_id
_entity_poly.type
_entity_poly.pdbx_seq_one_letter_code
_entity_poly.pdbx_strand_id
1 'polypeptide(L)'
;MAVAKEVLRGTLISVCYGLTFVMLWFFSIDQWYLPVGLRVVTLLFRPYREWPFLLAGDAAAMLWLRVPLSQRQGYDLTWAYVSPFLHAPMLAYIIWLARHYSRGIIYQSRWLIPFAIFVAFYNALWSILINAVLDGPTTAQTMGFLLRYTLGGYFGILMFLLPTMLWSPKKLKPIRIDLPRDLGFSIIFIVSLFYMLYYVYPVYCRNIIMIALMGPAIVLTRRHGGMGTVLGTLLASVALAISIPAAYKVGFYDKDLFIIQAVHLVVSTALFIFGARITKPFRRFDTIRNIRAEAEKAVRDSYLAAERTLRSQVVDYSDVNVQINRMRKDIVADLRARGHHAAAMEITRVAVIESQLLQEYVANLYPLEIETHGLFQSLRSPALARFKSTKFEHLLQGDCRQLSLGLQLAAYRCTLGAIELLPHASKYFIQARVWRGRGGQGVAVRVFADTSLIDAVRRDSPEADAEFRARLKSHSGTFRRRHALVLTFLVAEMSAASSKERPSSVPRWLAARRAQ
;
A
#
# COMPACT_ATOMS: atom_id res chain seq x y z
N MET A 1 -4.82 -14.21 -38.57
CA MET A 1 -3.67 -13.32 -38.20
C MET A 1 -3.32 -13.33 -36.72
N ALA A 2 -4.29 -13.25 -35.79
CA ALA A 2 -4.00 -13.23 -34.34
C ALA A 2 -3.29 -14.50 -33.83
N VAL A 3 -3.75 -15.69 -34.25
CA VAL A 3 -3.14 -16.99 -33.86
C VAL A 3 -1.68 -17.10 -34.34
N ALA A 4 -1.39 -16.71 -35.59
CA ALA A 4 -0.02 -16.71 -36.13
C ALA A 4 0.91 -15.78 -35.34
N LYS A 5 0.42 -14.62 -34.90
CA LYS A 5 1.18 -13.68 -34.05
C LYS A 5 1.43 -14.25 -32.66
N GLU A 6 0.47 -14.97 -32.08
CA GLU A 6 0.66 -15.65 -30.80
C GLU A 6 1.63 -16.82 -30.87
N VAL A 7 1.58 -17.61 -31.95
CA VAL A 7 2.54 -18.69 -32.21
C VAL A 7 3.94 -18.13 -32.40
N LEU A 8 4.11 -17.08 -33.23
CA LEU A 8 5.42 -16.43 -33.43
C LEU A 8 5.99 -15.86 -32.12
N ARG A 9 5.12 -15.27 -31.29
CA ARG A 9 5.52 -14.78 -29.96
C ARG A 9 5.93 -15.95 -29.05
N GLY A 10 5.16 -17.04 -29.07
CA GLY A 10 5.44 -18.24 -28.29
C GLY A 10 6.74 -18.91 -28.68
N THR A 11 7.01 -19.07 -29.99
CA THR A 11 8.27 -19.62 -30.49
C THR A 11 9.45 -18.75 -30.11
N LEU A 12 9.33 -17.42 -30.20
CA LEU A 12 10.37 -16.50 -29.73
C LEU A 12 10.65 -16.69 -28.22
N ILE A 13 9.60 -16.81 -27.40
CA ILE A 13 9.76 -17.09 -25.96
C ILE A 13 10.49 -18.42 -25.73
N SER A 14 10.12 -19.47 -26.48
CA SER A 14 10.77 -20.79 -26.40
C SER A 14 12.25 -20.72 -26.74
N VAL A 15 12.62 -20.04 -27.83
CA VAL A 15 14.02 -19.89 -28.27
C VAL A 15 14.82 -19.09 -27.26
N CYS A 16 14.32 -17.92 -26.84
CA CYS A 16 15.01 -17.08 -25.85
C CYS A 16 15.18 -17.81 -24.51
N TYR A 17 14.15 -18.54 -24.05
CA TYR A 17 14.23 -19.34 -22.83
C TYR A 17 15.27 -20.44 -22.97
N GLY A 18 15.24 -21.22 -24.06
CA GLY A 18 16.19 -22.30 -24.30
C GLY A 18 17.65 -21.83 -24.36
N LEU A 19 17.91 -20.73 -25.07
CA LEU A 19 19.25 -20.12 -25.13
C LEU A 19 19.72 -19.66 -23.74
N THR A 20 18.85 -19.01 -22.98
CA THR A 20 19.16 -18.58 -21.61
C THR A 20 19.42 -19.78 -20.71
N PHE A 21 18.65 -20.86 -20.85
CA PHE A 21 18.83 -22.10 -20.10
C PHE A 21 20.21 -22.70 -20.37
N VAL A 22 20.60 -22.84 -21.64
CA VAL A 22 21.91 -23.39 -22.02
C VAL A 22 23.04 -22.49 -21.51
N MET A 23 22.92 -21.17 -21.66
CA MET A 23 23.90 -20.22 -21.14
C MET A 23 24.06 -20.37 -19.62
N LEU A 24 22.96 -20.41 -18.87
CA LEU A 24 23.00 -20.59 -17.41
C LEU A 24 23.56 -21.95 -16.99
N TRP A 25 23.37 -22.99 -17.80
CA TRP A 25 23.95 -24.29 -17.55
C TRP A 25 25.49 -24.23 -17.56
N PHE A 26 26.08 -23.51 -18.52
CA PHE A 26 27.55 -23.32 -18.57
C PHE A 26 28.11 -22.51 -17.40
N PHE A 27 27.31 -21.63 -16.79
CA PHE A 27 27.68 -20.90 -15.58
C PHE A 27 27.30 -21.63 -14.27
N SER A 28 26.76 -22.85 -14.37
CA SER A 28 26.26 -23.59 -13.22
C SER A 28 27.17 -24.74 -12.80
N ILE A 29 27.08 -25.09 -11.52
CA ILE A 29 27.74 -26.25 -10.91
C ILE A 29 26.65 -27.02 -10.15
N ASP A 30 26.83 -28.31 -9.84
CA ASP A 30 25.83 -29.10 -9.09
C ASP A 30 25.43 -28.47 -7.76
N GLN A 31 26.35 -27.74 -7.11
CA GLN A 31 26.13 -27.01 -5.85
C GLN A 31 25.49 -25.62 -6.05
N TRP A 32 25.32 -25.19 -7.31
CA TRP A 32 24.67 -23.95 -7.72
C TRP A 32 24.06 -24.12 -9.11
N TYR A 33 22.89 -24.74 -9.17
CA TYR A 33 22.26 -25.10 -10.44
C TYR A 33 21.24 -24.03 -10.88
N LEU A 34 21.73 -23.03 -11.61
CA LEU A 34 20.97 -21.88 -12.10
C LEU A 34 19.72 -22.23 -12.96
N PRO A 35 19.74 -23.25 -13.84
CA PRO A 35 18.59 -23.56 -14.69
C PRO A 35 17.31 -23.90 -13.92
N VAL A 36 17.41 -24.52 -12.73
CA VAL A 36 16.24 -24.76 -11.87
C VAL A 36 15.61 -23.45 -11.41
N GLY A 37 16.42 -22.45 -11.06
CA GLY A 37 15.91 -21.16 -10.65
C GLY A 37 15.17 -20.42 -11.77
N LEU A 38 15.73 -20.43 -12.98
CA LEU A 38 15.08 -19.87 -14.17
C LEU A 38 13.71 -20.54 -14.39
N ARG A 39 13.66 -21.87 -14.35
CA ARG A 39 12.43 -22.65 -14.55
C ARG A 39 11.37 -22.34 -13.50
N VAL A 40 11.75 -22.35 -12.22
CA VAL A 40 10.82 -22.09 -11.10
C VAL A 40 10.24 -20.68 -11.17
N VAL A 41 11.09 -19.66 -11.39
CA VAL A 41 10.66 -18.26 -11.43
C VAL A 41 9.78 -17.98 -12.66
N THR A 42 10.15 -18.49 -13.83
CA THR A 42 9.33 -18.32 -15.04
C THR A 42 7.97 -18.97 -14.89
N LEU A 43 7.88 -20.20 -14.36
CA LEU A 43 6.61 -20.87 -14.10
C LEU A 43 5.77 -20.16 -13.01
N LEU A 44 6.39 -19.62 -11.97
CA LEU A 44 5.70 -18.96 -10.87
C LEU A 44 5.05 -17.62 -11.28
N PHE A 45 5.73 -16.85 -12.13
CA PHE A 45 5.32 -15.47 -12.47
C PHE A 45 4.68 -15.33 -13.86
N ARG A 46 4.97 -16.22 -14.83
CA ARG A 46 4.39 -16.13 -16.18
C ARG A 46 2.95 -16.69 -16.22
N PRO A 47 2.10 -16.18 -17.15
CA PRO A 47 0.75 -16.68 -17.32
C PRO A 47 0.74 -18.11 -17.91
N TYR A 48 -0.29 -18.90 -17.57
CA TYR A 48 -0.41 -20.31 -17.99
C TYR A 48 -0.37 -20.51 -19.51
N ARG A 49 -0.85 -19.53 -20.28
CA ARG A 49 -0.83 -19.58 -21.76
C ARG A 49 0.58 -19.69 -22.37
N GLU A 50 1.61 -19.27 -21.65
CA GLU A 50 2.99 -19.28 -22.14
C GLU A 50 3.77 -20.52 -21.69
N TRP A 51 3.19 -21.33 -20.81
CA TRP A 51 3.85 -22.53 -20.27
C TRP A 51 4.22 -23.56 -21.33
N PRO A 52 3.36 -23.89 -22.33
CA PRO A 52 3.73 -24.87 -23.35
C PRO A 52 5.01 -24.47 -24.11
N PHE A 53 5.17 -23.18 -24.42
CA PHE A 53 6.34 -22.66 -25.09
C PHE A 53 7.59 -22.67 -24.20
N LEU A 54 7.45 -22.38 -22.91
CA LEU A 54 8.55 -22.49 -21.95
C LEU A 54 9.01 -23.95 -21.80
N LEU A 55 8.06 -24.89 -21.70
CA LEU A 55 8.36 -26.33 -21.58
C LEU A 55 9.01 -26.88 -22.86
N ALA A 56 8.58 -26.43 -24.04
CA ALA A 56 9.21 -26.79 -25.30
C ALA A 56 10.67 -26.29 -25.37
N GLY A 57 10.92 -25.04 -24.98
CA GLY A 57 12.28 -24.48 -24.93
C GLY A 57 13.16 -25.18 -23.90
N ASP A 58 12.60 -25.58 -22.76
CA ASP A 58 13.29 -26.35 -21.72
C ASP A 58 13.69 -27.74 -22.22
N ALA A 59 12.75 -28.46 -22.84
CA ALA A 59 13.00 -29.78 -23.41
C ALA A 59 14.07 -29.71 -24.52
N ALA A 60 13.99 -28.72 -25.41
CA ALA A 60 14.98 -28.50 -26.46
C ALA A 60 16.39 -28.24 -25.89
N ALA A 61 16.50 -27.39 -24.88
CA ALA A 61 17.77 -27.09 -24.22
C ALA A 61 18.36 -28.32 -23.49
N MET A 62 17.51 -29.10 -22.81
CA MET A 62 17.92 -30.33 -22.13
C MET A 62 18.33 -31.43 -23.11
N LEU A 63 17.63 -31.59 -24.24
CA LEU A 63 18.01 -32.53 -25.30
C LEU A 63 19.40 -32.20 -25.86
N TRP A 64 19.65 -30.91 -26.15
CA TRP A 64 20.95 -30.42 -26.62
C TRP A 64 22.09 -30.77 -25.66
N LEU A 65 21.83 -30.78 -24.35
CA LEU A 65 22.84 -31.10 -23.33
C LEU A 65 22.98 -32.60 -23.06
N ARG A 66 21.86 -33.34 -22.98
CA ARG A 66 21.86 -34.75 -22.56
C ARG A 66 22.21 -35.73 -23.68
N VAL A 67 21.84 -35.47 -24.93
CA VAL A 67 22.12 -36.37 -26.06
C VAL A 67 23.63 -36.54 -26.29
N PRO A 68 24.45 -35.46 -26.37
CA PRO A 68 25.89 -35.60 -26.48
C PRO A 68 26.52 -36.23 -25.23
N LEU A 69 25.94 -36.01 -24.05
CA LEU A 69 26.44 -36.56 -22.79
C LEU A 69 26.26 -38.08 -22.72
N SER A 70 25.10 -38.59 -23.15
CA SER A 70 24.83 -40.03 -23.27
C SER A 70 25.81 -40.69 -24.24
N GLN A 71 26.02 -40.10 -25.42
CA GLN A 71 26.97 -40.64 -26.41
C GLN A 71 28.42 -40.67 -25.92
N ARG A 72 28.85 -39.66 -25.15
CA ARG A 72 30.23 -39.57 -24.64
C ARG A 72 30.50 -40.44 -23.40
N GLN A 73 29.49 -40.62 -22.56
CA GLN A 73 29.63 -41.30 -21.26
C GLN A 73 28.98 -42.70 -21.23
N GLY A 74 28.38 -43.14 -22.35
CA GLY A 74 27.78 -44.46 -22.50
C GLY A 74 26.47 -44.66 -21.74
N TYR A 75 25.74 -43.58 -21.41
CA TYR A 75 24.41 -43.70 -20.80
C TYR A 75 23.36 -44.09 -21.83
N ASP A 76 22.28 -44.70 -21.38
CA ASP A 76 21.19 -45.11 -22.27
C ASP A 76 20.59 -43.93 -23.04
N LEU A 77 20.28 -44.16 -24.32
CA LEU A 77 19.68 -43.15 -25.19
C LEU A 77 18.26 -42.82 -24.73
N THR A 78 17.54 -43.78 -24.14
CA THR A 78 16.18 -43.54 -23.66
C THR A 78 16.16 -42.47 -22.57
N TRP A 79 17.12 -42.49 -21.65
CA TRP A 79 17.31 -41.42 -20.67
C TRP A 79 17.51 -40.07 -21.35
N ALA A 80 18.39 -39.98 -22.34
CA ALA A 80 18.69 -38.71 -22.98
C ALA A 80 17.49 -38.09 -23.71
N TYR A 81 16.66 -38.91 -24.37
CA TYR A 81 15.50 -38.44 -25.14
C TYR A 81 14.24 -38.25 -24.30
N VAL A 82 13.96 -39.13 -23.33
CA VAL A 82 12.70 -39.13 -22.58
C VAL A 82 12.75 -38.21 -21.37
N SER A 83 13.89 -38.15 -20.67
CA SER A 83 14.01 -37.36 -19.44
C SER A 83 13.69 -35.85 -19.58
N PRO A 84 14.03 -35.15 -20.69
CA PRO A 84 13.69 -33.73 -20.85
C PRO A 84 12.17 -33.48 -20.83
N PHE A 85 11.40 -34.38 -21.41
CA PHE A 85 9.94 -34.29 -21.49
C PHE A 85 9.24 -34.68 -20.18
N LEU A 86 9.91 -35.42 -19.29
CA LEU A 86 9.36 -35.77 -17.97
C LEU A 86 9.73 -34.73 -16.91
N HIS A 87 10.91 -34.14 -17.01
CA HIS A 87 11.46 -33.32 -15.94
C HIS A 87 10.78 -31.96 -15.81
N ALA A 88 10.58 -31.24 -16.93
CA ALA A 88 10.01 -29.90 -16.91
C ALA A 88 8.50 -29.89 -16.58
N PRO A 89 7.66 -30.76 -17.18
CA PRO A 89 6.22 -30.79 -16.87
C PRO A 89 5.94 -31.17 -15.42
N MET A 90 6.75 -32.03 -14.82
CA MET A 90 6.54 -32.40 -13.42
C MET A 90 6.75 -31.20 -12.47
N LEU A 91 7.78 -30.38 -12.68
CA LEU A 91 7.94 -29.15 -11.90
C LEU A 91 6.81 -28.14 -12.17
N ALA A 92 6.35 -28.06 -13.42
CA ALA A 92 5.20 -27.24 -13.77
C ALA A 92 3.94 -27.70 -13.02
N TYR A 93 3.74 -29.02 -12.85
CA TYR A 93 2.61 -29.57 -12.09
C TYR A 93 2.60 -29.12 -10.63
N ILE A 94 3.74 -29.19 -9.92
CA ILE A 94 3.80 -28.72 -8.52
C ILE A 94 3.59 -27.22 -8.40
N ILE A 95 4.18 -26.44 -9.30
CA ILE A 95 3.99 -24.99 -9.28
C ILE A 95 2.54 -24.64 -9.61
N TRP A 96 1.89 -25.39 -10.51
CA TRP A 96 0.47 -25.26 -10.79
C TRP A 96 -0.37 -25.56 -9.55
N LEU A 97 -0.11 -26.69 -8.88
CA LEU A 97 -0.81 -27.08 -7.65
C LEU A 97 -0.69 -25.99 -6.58
N ALA A 98 0.52 -25.49 -6.38
CA ALA A 98 0.81 -24.42 -5.46
C ALA A 98 0.03 -23.13 -5.84
N ARG A 99 0.08 -22.70 -7.10
CA ARG A 99 -0.65 -21.52 -7.59
C ARG A 99 -2.17 -21.68 -7.53
N HIS A 100 -2.69 -22.90 -7.69
CA HIS A 100 -4.12 -23.19 -7.67
C HIS A 100 -4.68 -23.10 -6.24
N TYR A 101 -4.06 -23.81 -5.29
CA TYR A 101 -4.56 -23.90 -3.92
C TYR A 101 -4.13 -22.73 -3.00
N SER A 102 -2.98 -22.12 -3.27
CA SER A 102 -2.30 -21.25 -2.28
C SER A 102 -1.81 -19.92 -2.86
N ARG A 103 -2.52 -19.40 -3.87
CA ARG A 103 -2.13 -18.20 -4.64
C ARG A 103 -1.81 -17.00 -3.74
N GLY A 104 -2.62 -16.72 -2.73
CA GLY A 104 -2.38 -15.59 -1.80
C GLY A 104 -1.22 -15.79 -0.83
N ILE A 105 -0.91 -17.05 -0.48
CA ILE A 105 0.06 -17.41 0.56
C ILE A 105 1.46 -17.48 -0.02
N ILE A 106 1.62 -18.09 -1.21
CA ILE A 106 2.93 -18.28 -1.86
C ILE A 106 3.57 -16.95 -2.21
N TYR A 107 2.79 -15.95 -2.61
CA TYR A 107 3.35 -14.63 -2.90
C TYR A 107 3.73 -13.87 -1.62
N GLN A 108 3.55 -14.40 -0.41
CA GLN A 108 4.09 -13.79 0.81
C GLN A 108 5.52 -14.24 1.08
N SER A 109 6.43 -13.30 1.32
CA SER A 109 7.88 -13.58 1.42
C SER A 109 8.23 -14.64 2.49
N ARG A 110 7.43 -14.76 3.56
CA ARG A 110 7.63 -15.76 4.62
C ARG A 110 7.41 -17.22 4.18
N TRP A 111 6.56 -17.44 3.17
CA TRP A 111 6.19 -18.77 2.68
C TRP A 111 6.89 -19.12 1.38
N LEU A 112 7.25 -18.11 0.60
CA LEU A 112 7.94 -18.26 -0.68
C LEU A 112 9.30 -18.95 -0.54
N ILE A 113 10.02 -18.70 0.56
CA ILE A 113 11.37 -19.26 0.79
C ILE A 113 11.31 -20.73 1.24
N PRO A 114 10.47 -21.13 2.24
CA PRO A 114 10.21 -22.54 2.49
C PRO A 114 9.69 -23.29 1.25
N PHE A 115 8.85 -22.64 0.45
CA PHE A 115 8.38 -23.21 -0.81
C PHE A 115 9.52 -23.44 -1.82
N ALA A 116 10.48 -22.51 -1.92
CA ALA A 116 11.67 -22.68 -2.75
C ALA A 116 12.52 -23.89 -2.31
N ILE A 117 12.68 -24.11 -1.00
CA ILE A 117 13.38 -25.30 -0.46
C ILE A 117 12.62 -26.58 -0.84
N PHE A 118 11.29 -26.59 -0.66
CA PHE A 118 10.46 -27.73 -1.03
C PHE A 118 10.56 -28.06 -2.52
N VAL A 119 10.49 -27.05 -3.39
CA VAL A 119 10.62 -27.23 -4.85
C VAL A 119 12.02 -27.72 -5.22
N ALA A 120 13.07 -27.23 -4.58
CA ALA A 120 14.44 -27.69 -4.81
C ALA A 120 14.63 -29.16 -4.38
N PHE A 121 14.11 -29.53 -3.22
CA PHE A 121 14.12 -30.91 -2.73
C PHE A 121 13.37 -31.83 -3.68
N TYR A 122 12.18 -31.41 -4.10
CA TYR A 122 11.37 -32.16 -5.04
C TYR A 122 12.07 -32.34 -6.40
N ASN A 123 12.68 -31.27 -6.92
CA ASN A 123 13.49 -31.30 -8.15
C ASN A 123 14.63 -32.34 -8.05
N ALA A 124 15.34 -32.36 -6.92
CA ALA A 124 16.42 -33.30 -6.67
C ALA A 124 15.90 -34.74 -6.62
N LEU A 125 14.83 -34.99 -5.88
CA LEU A 125 14.20 -36.31 -5.75
C LEU A 125 13.74 -36.84 -7.12
N TRP A 126 13.09 -35.99 -7.92
CA TRP A 126 12.62 -36.35 -9.25
C TRP A 126 13.77 -36.63 -10.23
N SER A 127 14.86 -35.87 -10.13
CA SER A 127 16.07 -36.10 -10.94
C SER A 127 16.67 -37.47 -10.66
N ILE A 128 16.76 -37.86 -9.38
CA ILE A 128 17.27 -39.17 -8.95
C ILE A 128 16.34 -40.28 -9.45
N LEU A 129 15.03 -40.11 -9.32
CA LEU A 129 14.05 -41.11 -9.76
C LEU A 129 14.13 -41.35 -11.27
N ILE A 130 14.18 -40.28 -12.08
CA ILE A 130 14.32 -40.39 -13.54
C ILE A 130 15.62 -41.09 -13.92
N ASN A 131 16.73 -40.75 -13.24
CA ASN A 131 18.01 -41.40 -13.50
C ASN A 131 17.98 -42.88 -13.15
N ALA A 132 17.29 -43.27 -12.08
CA ALA A 132 17.16 -44.67 -11.67
C ALA A 132 16.22 -45.49 -12.58
N VAL A 133 15.15 -44.89 -13.10
CA VAL A 133 14.14 -45.58 -13.93
C VAL A 133 14.58 -45.73 -15.39
N LEU A 134 15.37 -44.78 -15.90
CA LEU A 134 15.80 -44.75 -17.31
C LEU A 134 17.27 -45.16 -17.49
N ASP A 135 17.89 -45.82 -16.52
CA ASP A 135 19.31 -46.22 -16.56
C ASP A 135 20.26 -45.05 -16.91
N GLY A 136 20.02 -43.90 -16.29
CA GLY A 136 20.84 -42.70 -16.38
C GLY A 136 22.07 -42.74 -15.45
N PRO A 137 22.70 -41.58 -15.20
CA PRO A 137 23.89 -41.51 -14.35
C PRO A 137 23.70 -42.13 -12.97
N THR A 138 24.60 -43.05 -12.59
CA THR A 138 24.49 -43.86 -11.36
C THR A 138 24.54 -42.99 -10.10
N THR A 139 23.57 -43.15 -9.21
CA THR A 139 23.46 -42.43 -7.93
C THR A 139 23.78 -43.33 -6.73
N ALA A 140 24.97 -43.92 -6.68
CA ALA A 140 25.36 -44.89 -5.64
C ALA A 140 25.29 -44.35 -4.19
N GLN A 141 25.36 -43.02 -4.00
CA GLN A 141 25.15 -42.34 -2.71
C GLN A 141 23.92 -41.42 -2.77
N THR A 142 22.73 -42.01 -2.80
CA THR A 142 21.45 -41.32 -3.03
C THR A 142 21.23 -40.12 -2.10
N MET A 143 21.57 -40.24 -0.81
CA MET A 143 21.40 -39.16 0.17
C MET A 143 22.34 -37.97 -0.10
N GLY A 144 23.61 -38.23 -0.45
CA GLY A 144 24.58 -37.19 -0.76
C GLY A 144 24.19 -36.40 -2.01
N PHE A 145 23.74 -37.10 -3.05
CA PHE A 145 23.21 -36.48 -4.28
C PHE A 145 21.94 -35.66 -4.01
N LEU A 146 21.01 -36.20 -3.20
CA LEU A 146 19.77 -35.52 -2.86
C LEU A 146 20.04 -34.18 -2.17
N LEU A 147 20.93 -34.17 -1.17
CA LEU A 147 21.28 -32.94 -0.44
C LEU A 147 22.02 -31.94 -1.34
N ARG A 148 22.97 -32.43 -2.16
CA ARG A 148 23.73 -31.59 -3.10
C ARG A 148 22.81 -30.92 -4.12
N TYR A 149 21.93 -31.67 -4.76
CA TYR A 149 21.00 -31.13 -5.75
C TYR A 149 19.93 -30.24 -5.13
N THR A 150 19.52 -30.52 -3.89
CA THR A 150 18.60 -29.64 -3.14
C THR A 150 19.25 -28.29 -2.85
N LEU A 151 20.50 -28.28 -2.37
CA LEU A 151 21.25 -27.05 -2.11
C LEU A 151 21.48 -26.26 -3.39
N GLY A 152 21.97 -26.92 -4.45
CA GLY A 152 22.18 -26.28 -5.74
C GLY A 152 20.91 -25.72 -6.36
N GLY A 153 19.81 -26.46 -6.28
CA GLY A 153 18.49 -26.00 -6.72
C GLY A 153 18.00 -24.80 -5.91
N TYR A 154 18.17 -24.82 -4.58
CA TYR A 154 17.75 -23.72 -3.71
C TYR A 154 18.49 -22.42 -4.01
N PHE A 155 19.84 -22.44 -4.09
CA PHE A 155 20.61 -21.25 -4.45
C PHE A 155 20.33 -20.78 -5.88
N GLY A 156 20.14 -21.71 -6.81
CA GLY A 156 19.65 -21.42 -8.15
C GLY A 156 18.33 -20.65 -8.13
N ILE A 157 17.34 -21.13 -7.36
CA ILE A 157 16.04 -20.45 -7.19
C ILE A 157 16.22 -19.07 -6.58
N LEU A 158 16.98 -18.93 -5.49
CA LEU A 158 17.21 -17.64 -4.85
C LEU A 158 17.81 -16.60 -5.81
N MET A 159 18.76 -17.00 -6.65
CA MET A 159 19.44 -16.09 -7.58
C MET A 159 18.46 -15.34 -8.50
N PHE A 160 17.36 -15.97 -8.90
CA PHE A 160 16.33 -15.35 -9.73
C PHE A 160 15.14 -14.83 -8.91
N LEU A 161 14.78 -15.54 -7.84
CA LEU A 161 13.65 -15.21 -7.00
C LEU A 161 13.87 -13.88 -6.26
N LEU A 162 15.05 -13.66 -5.70
CA LEU A 162 15.35 -12.47 -4.92
C LEU A 162 15.25 -11.17 -5.76
N PRO A 163 15.87 -11.05 -6.95
CA PRO A 163 15.67 -9.89 -7.83
C PRO A 163 14.20 -9.67 -8.21
N THR A 164 13.44 -10.73 -8.50
CA THR A 164 12.01 -10.59 -8.87
C THR A 164 11.18 -10.06 -7.71
N MET A 165 11.55 -10.38 -6.47
CA MET A 165 10.90 -9.82 -5.28
C MET A 165 11.20 -8.33 -5.11
N LEU A 166 12.40 -7.86 -5.48
CA LEU A 166 12.77 -6.44 -5.46
C LEU A 166 12.02 -5.63 -6.51
N TRP A 167 11.80 -6.21 -7.70
CA TRP A 167 11.11 -5.53 -8.80
C TRP A 167 9.60 -5.44 -8.60
N SER A 168 9.01 -6.16 -7.63
CA SER A 168 7.56 -6.22 -7.46
C SER A 168 6.99 -4.92 -6.85
N PRO A 169 6.29 -4.06 -7.62
CA PRO A 169 5.85 -2.74 -7.18
C PRO A 169 4.80 -2.81 -6.05
N LYS A 170 4.12 -3.95 -5.90
CA LYS A 170 3.08 -4.17 -4.90
C LYS A 170 3.62 -4.30 -3.46
N LYS A 171 4.93 -4.40 -3.27
CA LYS A 171 5.58 -4.64 -1.96
C LYS A 171 6.61 -3.60 -1.56
N LEU A 172 6.88 -2.59 -2.40
CA LEU A 172 7.82 -1.53 -2.03
C LEU A 172 7.20 -0.70 -0.91
N LYS A 173 7.57 -1.03 0.33
CA LYS A 173 7.54 -0.08 1.43
C LYS A 173 8.44 1.10 1.05
N PRO A 174 8.14 2.33 1.51
CA PRO A 174 8.98 3.48 1.22
C PRO A 174 10.44 3.15 1.54
N ILE A 175 11.30 3.29 0.52
CA ILE A 175 12.73 2.98 0.62
C ILE A 175 13.34 3.92 1.66
N ARG A 176 14.12 3.36 2.60
CA ARG A 176 14.81 4.16 3.61
C ARG A 176 15.95 4.94 2.95
N ILE A 177 16.10 6.21 3.31
CA ILE A 177 17.17 7.09 2.80
C ILE A 177 18.56 6.52 3.12
N ASP A 178 18.68 5.77 4.22
CA ASP A 178 19.94 5.14 4.65
C ASP A 178 20.25 3.83 3.92
N LEU A 179 19.32 3.28 3.12
CA LEU A 179 19.50 2.02 2.40
C LEU A 179 20.73 2.03 1.47
N PRO A 180 20.94 3.03 0.57
CA PRO A 180 22.13 3.06 -0.28
C PRO A 180 23.43 3.11 0.51
N ARG A 181 23.46 3.84 1.63
CA ARG A 181 24.64 3.92 2.51
C ARG A 181 24.96 2.58 3.16
N ASP A 182 23.96 1.93 3.76
CA ASP A 182 24.13 0.62 4.39
C ASP A 182 24.46 -0.49 3.39
N LEU A 183 23.91 -0.40 2.16
CA LEU A 183 24.26 -1.29 1.06
C LEU A 183 25.71 -1.09 0.62
N GLY A 184 26.16 0.16 0.50
CA GLY A 184 27.55 0.49 0.17
C GLY A 184 28.53 -0.10 1.19
N PHE A 185 28.27 0.07 2.49
CA PHE A 185 29.09 -0.55 3.54
C PHE A 185 29.07 -2.08 3.47
N SER A 186 27.93 -2.67 3.14
CA SER A 186 27.80 -4.13 2.98
C SER A 186 28.65 -4.66 1.83
N ILE A 187 28.70 -3.95 0.70
CA ILE A 187 29.54 -4.29 -0.45
C ILE A 187 31.01 -4.16 -0.08
N ILE A 188 31.43 -3.04 0.54
CA ILE A 188 32.81 -2.83 0.96
C ILE A 188 33.27 -3.94 1.92
N PHE A 189 32.42 -4.34 2.86
CA PHE A 189 32.70 -5.43 3.79
C PHE A 189 32.88 -6.77 3.08
N ILE A 190 31.99 -7.12 2.14
CA ILE A 190 32.10 -8.35 1.35
C ILE A 190 33.39 -8.37 0.52
N VAL A 191 33.70 -7.26 -0.16
CA VAL A 191 34.93 -7.13 -0.96
C VAL A 191 36.18 -7.28 -0.08
N SER A 192 36.19 -6.69 1.11
CA SER A 192 37.28 -6.83 2.06
C SER A 192 37.46 -8.27 2.53
N LEU A 193 36.38 -8.98 2.86
CA LEU A 193 36.45 -10.40 3.21
C LEU A 193 36.92 -11.26 2.04
N PHE A 194 36.48 -10.95 0.81
CA PHE A 194 36.91 -11.65 -0.39
C PHE A 194 38.42 -11.46 -0.64
N TYR A 195 38.92 -10.24 -0.45
CA TYR A 195 40.36 -9.95 -0.52
C TYR A 195 41.15 -10.73 0.54
N MET A 196 40.65 -10.80 1.79
CA MET A 196 41.28 -11.62 2.83
C MET A 196 41.30 -13.11 2.48
N LEU A 197 40.26 -13.62 1.82
CA LEU A 197 40.16 -15.03 1.43
C LEU A 197 41.32 -15.48 0.52
N TYR A 198 41.95 -14.54 -0.20
CA TYR A 198 43.12 -14.82 -1.05
C TYR A 198 44.39 -15.10 -0.25
N TYR A 199 44.55 -14.49 0.93
CA TYR A 199 45.77 -14.60 1.75
C TYR A 199 45.68 -15.65 2.86
N VAL A 200 44.50 -16.24 3.06
CA VAL A 200 44.25 -17.19 4.15
C VAL A 200 44.39 -18.62 3.65
N TYR A 201 45.52 -19.23 3.99
CA TYR A 201 45.84 -20.63 3.70
C TYR A 201 45.16 -21.67 4.62
N PRO A 202 45.00 -21.47 5.95
CA PRO A 202 44.39 -22.48 6.79
C PRO A 202 42.89 -22.63 6.50
N VAL A 203 42.46 -23.86 6.20
CA VAL A 203 41.08 -24.23 5.83
C VAL A 203 40.05 -23.73 6.85
N TYR A 204 40.35 -23.85 8.15
CA TYR A 204 39.45 -23.40 9.21
C TYR A 204 39.18 -21.88 9.16
N CYS A 205 40.23 -21.07 9.00
CA CYS A 205 40.08 -19.61 8.90
C CYS A 205 39.34 -19.22 7.63
N ARG A 206 39.62 -19.91 6.51
CA ARG A 206 38.90 -19.72 5.24
C ARG A 206 37.40 -19.97 5.42
N ASN A 207 37.03 -21.08 6.07
CA ASN A 207 35.62 -21.43 6.31
C ASN A 207 34.91 -20.39 7.19
N ILE A 208 35.59 -19.86 8.22
CA ILE A 208 35.05 -18.79 9.07
C ILE A 208 34.77 -17.52 8.26
N ILE A 209 35.70 -17.11 7.39
CA ILE A 209 35.53 -15.93 6.53
C ILE A 209 34.36 -16.13 5.56
N MET A 210 34.23 -17.32 4.97
CA MET A 210 33.12 -17.62 4.07
C MET A 210 31.77 -17.59 4.79
N ILE A 211 31.68 -18.07 6.04
CA ILE A 211 30.47 -17.92 6.87
C ILE A 211 30.21 -16.44 7.20
N ALA A 212 31.26 -15.64 7.43
CA ALA A 212 31.15 -14.22 7.72
C ALA A 212 30.59 -13.38 6.55
N LEU A 213 30.64 -13.87 5.32
CA LEU A 213 30.01 -13.23 4.14
C LEU A 213 28.49 -13.04 4.32
N MET A 214 27.85 -13.79 5.22
CA MET A 214 26.43 -13.64 5.55
C MET A 214 26.15 -12.49 6.55
N GLY A 215 27.18 -11.97 7.23
CA GLY A 215 27.08 -10.91 8.22
C GLY A 215 26.30 -9.67 7.74
N PRO A 216 26.61 -9.11 6.56
CA PRO A 216 25.86 -7.99 6.00
C PRO A 216 24.37 -8.28 5.81
N ALA A 217 24.00 -9.52 5.47
CA ALA A 217 22.59 -9.90 5.32
C ALA A 217 21.82 -9.78 6.64
N ILE A 218 22.46 -10.11 7.76
CA ILE A 218 21.88 -9.99 9.10
C ILE A 218 21.72 -8.51 9.46
N VAL A 219 22.75 -7.68 9.23
CA VAL A 219 22.72 -6.25 9.53
C VAL A 219 21.65 -5.53 8.70
N LEU A 220 21.62 -5.78 7.39
CA LEU A 220 20.61 -5.22 6.48
C LEU A 220 19.20 -5.68 6.84
N THR A 221 19.00 -6.95 7.22
CA THR A 221 17.70 -7.43 7.71
C THR A 221 17.27 -6.68 8.97
N ARG A 222 18.17 -6.50 9.94
CA ARG A 222 17.87 -5.80 11.18
C ARG A 222 17.50 -4.34 10.96
N ARG A 223 18.21 -3.66 10.05
CA ARG A 223 17.98 -2.25 9.74
C ARG A 223 16.78 -2.09 8.82
N HIS A 224 16.75 -2.72 7.66
CA HIS A 224 15.80 -2.44 6.56
C HIS A 224 14.65 -3.46 6.44
N GLY A 225 14.59 -4.46 7.33
CA GLY A 225 13.57 -5.51 7.32
C GLY A 225 13.63 -6.36 6.06
N GLY A 226 12.45 -6.72 5.52
CA GLY A 226 12.37 -7.65 4.38
C GLY A 226 13.13 -7.21 3.12
N MET A 227 13.24 -5.91 2.85
CA MET A 227 14.06 -5.40 1.73
C MET A 227 15.54 -5.66 1.96
N GLY A 228 16.00 -5.45 3.20
CA GLY A 228 17.38 -5.74 3.60
C GLY A 228 17.68 -7.23 3.60
N THR A 229 16.71 -8.08 3.96
CA THR A 229 16.87 -9.53 3.83
C THR A 229 17.07 -9.94 2.38
N VAL A 230 16.24 -9.46 1.45
CA VAL A 230 16.37 -9.80 0.02
C VAL A 230 17.71 -9.31 -0.55
N LEU A 231 18.07 -8.04 -0.34
CA LEU A 231 19.33 -7.49 -0.84
C LEU A 231 20.56 -8.17 -0.22
N GLY A 232 20.54 -8.35 1.09
CA GLY A 232 21.66 -8.94 1.81
C GLY A 232 21.87 -10.42 1.48
N THR A 233 20.80 -11.20 1.40
CA THR A 233 20.89 -12.63 1.00
C THR A 233 21.31 -12.79 -0.45
N LEU A 234 20.90 -11.88 -1.36
CA LEU A 234 21.36 -11.86 -2.74
C LEU A 234 22.87 -11.57 -2.81
N LEU A 235 23.34 -10.54 -2.11
CA LEU A 235 24.77 -10.20 -2.04
C LEU A 235 25.60 -11.35 -1.48
N ALA A 236 25.17 -11.97 -0.38
CA ALA A 236 25.86 -13.11 0.22
C ALA A 236 25.88 -14.32 -0.72
N SER A 237 24.78 -14.58 -1.44
CA SER A 237 24.72 -15.65 -2.44
C SER A 237 25.75 -15.37 -3.54
N VAL A 238 25.74 -14.19 -4.17
CA VAL A 238 26.69 -13.82 -5.23
C VAL A 238 28.15 -13.91 -4.75
N ALA A 239 28.45 -13.44 -3.53
CA ALA A 239 29.79 -13.55 -2.97
C ALA A 239 30.23 -15.02 -2.85
N LEU A 240 29.33 -15.90 -2.41
CA LEU A 240 29.58 -17.33 -2.32
C LEU A 240 29.84 -17.97 -3.69
N ALA A 241 29.18 -17.49 -4.77
CA ALA A 241 29.37 -17.98 -6.15
C ALA A 241 30.79 -17.76 -6.64
N ILE A 242 31.25 -16.52 -6.44
CA ILE A 242 32.57 -16.08 -6.91
C ILE A 242 33.66 -16.79 -6.10
N SER A 243 33.35 -17.26 -4.89
CA SER A 243 34.29 -17.95 -4.00
C SER A 243 34.52 -19.43 -4.36
N ILE A 244 33.78 -19.98 -5.33
CA ILE A 244 33.91 -21.38 -5.76
C ILE A 244 35.15 -21.54 -6.66
N PRO A 245 36.16 -22.34 -6.26
CA PRO A 245 37.36 -22.54 -7.07
C PRO A 245 37.06 -23.35 -8.35
N ALA A 246 37.52 -22.87 -9.50
CA ALA A 246 37.57 -23.56 -10.80
C ALA A 246 36.23 -24.09 -11.37
N ALA A 247 35.44 -23.19 -11.97
CA ALA A 247 34.13 -23.43 -12.57
C ALA A 247 34.07 -24.26 -13.89
N TYR A 248 35.04 -25.10 -14.21
CA TYR A 248 35.12 -25.75 -15.54
C TYR A 248 35.09 -27.28 -15.57
N LYS A 249 34.78 -27.94 -14.45
CA LYS A 249 34.61 -29.41 -14.40
C LYS A 249 33.15 -29.79 -14.18
N VAL A 250 32.56 -30.50 -15.14
CA VAL A 250 31.21 -31.09 -15.03
C VAL A 250 31.17 -32.02 -13.81
N GLY A 251 30.24 -31.79 -12.89
CA GLY A 251 30.09 -32.59 -11.68
C GLY A 251 31.07 -32.26 -10.54
N PHE A 252 31.78 -31.12 -10.57
CA PHE A 252 32.71 -30.71 -9.51
C PHE A 252 32.03 -30.57 -8.13
N TYR A 253 32.58 -31.27 -7.12
CA TYR A 253 32.08 -31.33 -5.76
C TYR A 253 33.16 -30.90 -4.76
N ASP A 254 32.89 -29.82 -4.02
CA ASP A 254 33.74 -29.37 -2.92
C ASP A 254 33.02 -29.64 -1.58
N LYS A 255 33.62 -30.49 -0.74
CA LYS A 255 33.06 -30.91 0.55
C LYS A 255 33.05 -29.77 1.58
N ASP A 256 34.06 -28.93 1.60
CA ASP A 256 34.19 -27.85 2.58
C ASP A 256 33.20 -26.72 2.25
N LEU A 257 33.07 -26.41 0.96
CA LEU A 257 32.09 -25.44 0.47
C LEU A 257 30.64 -25.87 0.72
N PHE A 258 30.36 -27.17 0.62
CA PHE A 258 29.03 -27.72 0.84
C PHE A 258 28.51 -27.43 2.25
N ILE A 259 29.36 -27.57 3.28
CA ILE A 259 28.98 -27.27 4.67
C ILE A 259 28.66 -25.78 4.83
N ILE A 260 29.48 -24.91 4.23
CA ILE A 260 29.28 -23.46 4.26
C ILE A 260 27.96 -23.07 3.58
N GLN A 261 27.65 -23.68 2.43
CA GLN A 261 26.39 -23.50 1.72
C GLN A 261 25.18 -23.95 2.55
N ALA A 262 25.28 -25.07 3.26
CA ALA A 262 24.22 -25.52 4.15
C ALA A 262 23.96 -24.51 5.29
N VAL A 263 25.01 -23.93 5.88
CA VAL A 263 24.89 -22.86 6.88
C VAL A 263 24.20 -21.63 6.28
N HIS A 264 24.58 -21.21 5.07
CA HIS A 264 23.93 -20.08 4.38
C HIS A 264 22.45 -20.33 4.08
N LEU A 265 22.09 -21.56 3.72
CA LEU A 265 20.68 -21.95 3.54
C LEU A 265 19.90 -21.77 4.84
N VAL A 266 20.42 -22.27 5.96
CA VAL A 266 19.75 -22.16 7.27
C VAL A 266 19.61 -20.69 7.69
N VAL A 267 20.69 -19.90 7.58
CA VAL A 267 20.68 -18.48 7.98
C VAL A 267 19.76 -17.66 7.08
N SER A 268 19.81 -17.84 5.75
CA SER A 268 18.91 -17.12 4.82
C SER A 268 17.45 -17.42 5.12
N THR A 269 17.11 -18.70 5.31
CA THR A 269 15.76 -19.15 5.65
C THR A 269 15.29 -18.54 6.98
N ALA A 270 16.14 -18.56 8.01
CA ALA A 270 15.84 -17.96 9.30
C ALA A 270 15.59 -16.45 9.19
N LEU A 271 16.40 -15.72 8.42
CA LEU A 271 16.20 -14.29 8.20
C LEU A 271 14.88 -13.99 7.49
N PHE A 272 14.43 -14.83 6.55
CA PHE A 272 13.15 -14.64 5.87
C PHE A 272 11.94 -14.97 6.74
N ILE A 273 12.03 -16.00 7.58
CA ILE A 273 10.95 -16.41 8.48
C ILE A 273 10.84 -15.45 9.68
N PHE A 274 11.98 -15.12 10.31
CA PHE A 274 12.04 -14.34 11.55
C PHE A 274 12.41 -12.87 11.36
N GLY A 275 12.71 -12.42 10.14
CA GLY A 275 13.17 -11.05 9.87
C GLY A 275 12.25 -9.96 10.39
N ALA A 276 10.93 -10.20 10.41
CA ALA A 276 9.96 -9.27 10.98
C ALA A 276 10.15 -9.02 12.50
N ARG A 277 10.63 -10.02 13.26
CA ARG A 277 10.95 -9.88 14.69
C ARG A 277 12.32 -9.21 14.91
N ILE A 278 13.26 -9.42 13.99
CA ILE A 278 14.63 -8.87 14.06
C ILE A 278 14.66 -7.39 13.64
N THR A 279 13.69 -6.96 12.82
CA THR A 279 13.63 -5.59 12.29
C THR A 279 13.41 -4.58 13.42
N LYS A 280 14.29 -3.58 13.54
CA LYS A 280 14.05 -2.45 14.45
C LYS A 280 12.83 -1.64 13.97
N PRO A 281 11.78 -1.44 14.81
CA PRO A 281 10.60 -0.68 14.42
C PRO A 281 10.98 0.77 14.10
N PHE A 282 10.48 1.25 12.96
CA PHE A 282 10.84 2.55 12.41
C PHE A 282 9.97 3.65 13.03
N ARG A 283 10.47 4.31 14.08
CA ARG A 283 9.73 5.36 14.80
C ARG A 283 9.26 6.51 13.89
N ARG A 284 10.04 6.90 12.87
CA ARG A 284 9.82 8.14 12.10
C ARG A 284 8.52 8.17 11.27
N PHE A 285 8.03 7.04 10.75
CA PHE A 285 6.74 7.02 10.02
C PHE A 285 5.53 7.07 10.95
N ASP A 286 5.61 6.39 12.10
CA ASP A 286 4.58 6.53 13.13
C ASP A 286 4.57 7.95 13.70
N THR A 287 5.74 8.57 13.91
CA THR A 287 5.84 9.97 14.34
C THR A 287 5.23 10.93 13.31
N ILE A 288 5.54 10.80 12.02
CA ILE A 288 4.95 11.68 10.98
C ILE A 288 3.44 11.50 10.88
N ARG A 289 2.95 10.25 10.95
CA ARG A 289 1.50 9.97 10.94
C ARG A 289 0.83 10.58 12.17
N ASN A 290 1.44 10.43 13.34
CA ASN A 290 0.91 10.97 14.59
C ASN A 290 0.90 12.50 14.57
N ILE A 291 2.00 13.15 14.16
CA ILE A 291 2.06 14.62 13.99
C ILE A 291 0.98 15.10 13.03
N ARG A 292 0.76 14.40 11.91
CA ARG A 292 -0.30 14.76 10.96
C ARG A 292 -1.69 14.62 11.58
N ALA A 293 -1.95 13.52 12.29
CA ALA A 293 -3.24 13.30 12.95
C ALA A 293 -3.47 14.33 14.07
N GLU A 294 -2.43 14.69 14.82
CA GLU A 294 -2.46 15.74 15.84
C GLU A 294 -2.70 17.12 15.22
N ALA A 295 -2.06 17.45 14.10
CA ALA A 295 -2.27 18.70 13.38
C ALA A 295 -3.70 18.79 12.80
N GLU A 296 -4.21 17.72 12.18
CA GLU A 296 -5.59 17.67 11.67
C GLU A 296 -6.60 17.83 12.81
N LYS A 297 -6.36 17.21 13.97
CA LYS A 297 -7.19 17.36 15.17
C LYS A 297 -7.11 18.78 15.74
N ALA A 298 -5.92 19.37 15.86
CA ALA A 298 -5.73 20.72 16.38
C ALA A 298 -6.44 21.77 15.52
N VAL A 299 -6.37 21.64 14.19
CA VAL A 299 -7.10 22.51 13.25
C VAL A 299 -8.62 22.34 13.42
N ARG A 300 -9.10 21.09 13.54
CA ARG A 300 -10.52 20.83 13.79
C ARG A 300 -11.00 21.44 15.10
N ASP A 301 -10.24 21.28 16.18
CA ASP A 301 -10.57 21.82 17.50
C ASP A 301 -10.56 23.36 17.49
N SER A 302 -9.62 23.98 16.75
CA SER A 302 -9.59 25.42 16.53
C SER A 302 -10.84 25.94 15.80
N TYR A 303 -11.28 25.27 14.73
CA TYR A 303 -12.53 25.64 14.04
C TYR A 303 -13.76 25.49 14.95
N LEU A 304 -13.84 24.41 15.73
CA LEU A 304 -14.95 24.23 16.67
C LEU A 304 -14.93 25.27 17.79
N ALA A 305 -13.76 25.70 18.25
CA ALA A 305 -13.63 26.79 19.20
C ALA A 305 -14.12 28.12 18.60
N ALA A 306 -13.74 28.43 17.35
CA ALA A 306 -14.21 29.61 16.65
C ALA A 306 -15.75 29.64 16.49
N GLU A 307 -16.36 28.51 16.12
CA GLU A 307 -17.84 28.41 16.03
C GLU A 307 -18.51 28.61 17.40
N ARG A 308 -17.91 28.14 18.50
CA ARG A 308 -18.44 28.39 19.85
C ARG A 308 -18.38 29.87 20.22
N THR A 309 -17.32 30.58 19.84
CA THR A 309 -17.21 32.03 20.06
C THR A 309 -18.23 32.82 19.24
N LEU A 310 -18.45 32.44 17.98
CA LEU A 310 -19.49 33.06 17.15
C LEU A 310 -20.89 32.82 17.73
N ARG A 311 -21.15 31.60 18.21
CA ARG A 311 -22.39 31.25 18.91
C ARG A 311 -22.60 32.10 20.16
N SER A 312 -21.58 32.25 21.02
CA SER A 312 -21.71 33.06 22.24
C SER A 312 -22.00 34.52 21.90
N GLN A 313 -21.29 35.10 20.93
CA GLN A 313 -21.54 36.46 20.45
C GLN A 313 -22.98 36.63 19.96
N VAL A 314 -23.50 35.68 19.16
CA VAL A 314 -24.88 35.72 18.67
C VAL A 314 -25.90 35.67 19.81
N VAL A 315 -25.68 34.85 20.84
CA VAL A 315 -26.55 34.80 22.02
C VAL A 315 -26.51 36.13 22.77
N ASP A 316 -25.33 36.68 23.02
CA ASP A 316 -25.15 37.96 23.71
C ASP A 316 -25.86 39.10 22.95
N TYR A 317 -25.72 39.16 21.62
CA TYR A 317 -26.41 40.14 20.79
C TYR A 317 -27.94 40.00 20.83
N SER A 318 -28.44 38.76 20.86
CA SER A 318 -29.88 38.49 20.99
C SER A 318 -30.41 39.01 22.33
N ASP A 319 -29.69 38.76 23.42
CA ASP A 319 -30.08 39.21 24.75
C ASP A 319 -30.07 40.74 24.88
N VAL A 320 -29.03 41.39 24.36
CA VAL A 320 -28.95 42.85 24.29
C VAL A 320 -30.11 43.42 23.46
N ASN A 321 -30.44 42.82 22.32
CA ASN A 321 -31.56 43.27 21.49
C ASN A 321 -32.91 43.14 22.21
N VAL A 322 -33.12 42.09 23.00
CA VAL A 322 -34.33 41.95 23.84
C VAL A 322 -34.39 43.06 24.89
N GLN A 323 -33.26 43.40 25.53
CA GLN A 323 -33.21 44.49 26.51
C GLN A 323 -33.47 45.86 25.87
N ILE A 324 -32.84 46.16 24.74
CA ILE A 324 -33.08 47.40 23.98
C ILE A 324 -34.56 47.52 23.61
N ASN A 325 -35.17 46.44 23.12
CA ASN A 325 -36.58 46.44 22.76
C ASN A 325 -37.51 46.64 23.98
N ARG A 326 -37.14 46.16 25.17
CA ARG A 326 -37.88 46.44 26.40
C ARG A 326 -37.80 47.92 26.78
N MET A 327 -36.59 48.47 26.88
CA MET A 327 -36.41 49.90 27.19
C MET A 327 -37.13 50.80 26.18
N ARG A 328 -37.08 50.44 24.90
CA ARG A 328 -37.76 51.17 23.84
C ARG A 328 -39.29 51.14 23.99
N LYS A 329 -39.87 50.02 24.43
CA LYS A 329 -41.32 49.94 24.71
C LYS A 329 -41.72 50.88 25.84
N ASP A 330 -40.89 50.99 26.89
CA ASP A 330 -41.14 51.89 28.01
C ASP A 330 -41.11 53.36 27.57
N ILE A 331 -40.12 53.74 26.74
CA ILE A 331 -40.03 55.10 26.16
C ILE A 331 -41.25 55.40 25.28
N VAL A 332 -41.67 54.45 24.44
CA VAL A 332 -42.87 54.60 23.60
C VAL A 332 -44.13 54.77 24.45
N ALA A 333 -44.23 54.05 25.58
CA ALA A 333 -45.35 54.19 26.51
C ALA A 333 -45.39 55.57 27.19
N ASP A 334 -44.24 56.08 27.65
CA ASP A 334 -44.14 57.42 28.27
C ASP A 334 -44.47 58.53 27.26
N LEU A 335 -43.96 58.44 26.03
CA LEU A 335 -44.28 59.40 24.96
C LEU A 335 -45.77 59.42 24.61
N ARG A 336 -46.43 58.25 24.61
CA ARG A 336 -47.89 58.16 24.42
C ARG A 336 -48.65 58.77 25.59
N ALA A 337 -48.19 58.57 26.83
CA ALA A 337 -48.83 59.13 28.02
C ALA A 337 -48.77 60.68 28.05
N ARG A 338 -47.72 61.27 27.47
CA ARG A 338 -47.54 62.72 27.37
C ARG A 338 -48.19 63.35 26.12
N GLY A 339 -48.93 62.58 25.31
CA GLY A 339 -49.62 63.06 24.11
C GLY A 339 -48.75 63.18 22.85
N HIS A 340 -47.48 62.78 22.89
CA HIS A 340 -46.56 62.85 21.74
C HIS A 340 -46.67 61.60 20.82
N HIS A 341 -47.86 61.36 20.28
CA HIS A 341 -48.16 60.16 19.49
C HIS A 341 -47.35 60.05 18.19
N ALA A 342 -47.02 61.17 17.54
CA ALA A 342 -46.22 61.18 16.32
C ALA A 342 -44.78 60.67 16.55
N ALA A 343 -44.10 61.19 17.59
CA ALA A 343 -42.76 60.75 17.98
C ALA A 343 -42.74 59.28 18.42
N ALA A 344 -43.77 58.83 19.15
CA ALA A 344 -43.91 57.44 19.55
C ALA A 344 -44.08 56.50 18.33
N MET A 345 -44.80 56.93 17.29
CA MET A 345 -44.95 56.16 16.05
C MET A 345 -43.65 56.11 15.23
N GLU A 346 -42.91 57.21 15.16
CA GLU A 346 -41.62 57.26 14.46
C GLU A 346 -40.59 56.32 15.12
N ILE A 347 -40.47 56.37 16.45
CA ILE A 347 -39.60 55.45 17.20
C ILE A 347 -40.02 54.00 16.96
N THR A 348 -41.32 53.70 16.95
CA THR A 348 -41.81 52.35 16.67
C THR A 348 -41.43 51.90 15.25
N ARG A 349 -41.53 52.79 14.26
CA ARG A 349 -41.16 52.49 12.87
C ARG A 349 -39.67 52.18 12.74
N VAL A 350 -38.81 53.04 13.28
CA VAL A 350 -37.34 52.83 13.28
C VAL A 350 -37.00 51.54 14.01
N ALA A 351 -37.67 51.26 15.12
CA ALA A 351 -37.44 50.07 15.92
C ALA A 351 -37.62 48.76 15.14
N VAL A 352 -38.71 48.70 14.36
CA VAL A 352 -39.03 47.51 13.56
C VAL A 352 -37.98 47.30 12.48
N ILE A 353 -37.54 48.37 11.82
CA ILE A 353 -36.50 48.29 10.77
C ILE A 353 -35.16 47.84 11.37
N GLU A 354 -34.71 48.46 12.46
CA GLU A 354 -33.46 48.09 13.13
C GLU A 354 -33.48 46.65 13.64
N SER A 355 -34.59 46.21 14.25
CA SER A 355 -34.70 44.85 14.75
C SER A 355 -34.67 43.83 13.61
N GLN A 356 -35.23 44.14 12.45
CA GLN A 356 -35.15 43.27 11.27
C GLN A 356 -33.72 43.18 10.74
N LEU A 357 -33.05 44.32 10.57
CA LEU A 357 -31.65 44.36 10.10
C LEU A 357 -30.71 43.62 11.06
N LEU A 358 -30.89 43.80 12.36
CA LEU A 358 -30.09 43.11 13.38
C LEU A 358 -30.34 41.60 13.36
N GLN A 359 -31.59 41.16 13.21
CA GLN A 359 -31.93 39.74 13.11
C GLN A 359 -31.33 39.10 11.86
N GLU A 360 -31.32 39.80 10.72
CA GLU A 360 -30.64 39.35 9.51
C GLU A 360 -29.12 39.27 9.71
N TYR A 361 -28.50 40.26 10.34
CA TYR A 361 -27.07 40.25 10.66
C TYR A 361 -26.68 39.09 11.58
N VAL A 362 -27.45 38.86 12.66
CA VAL A 362 -27.21 37.77 13.62
C VAL A 362 -27.36 36.39 12.95
N ALA A 363 -28.38 36.20 12.10
CA ALA A 363 -28.58 34.97 11.36
C ALA A 363 -27.41 34.65 10.40
N ASN A 364 -26.71 35.67 9.91
CA ASN A 364 -25.55 35.53 9.03
C ASN A 364 -24.27 35.13 9.80
N LEU A 365 -24.13 35.58 11.04
CA LEU A 365 -22.94 35.32 11.86
C LEU A 365 -22.85 33.84 12.26
N TYR A 366 -23.95 33.31 12.83
CA TYR A 366 -24.08 31.92 13.25
C TYR A 366 -25.50 31.38 13.03
N PRO A 367 -25.67 30.23 12.35
CA PRO A 367 -26.98 29.67 12.04
C PRO A 367 -27.55 28.91 13.26
N LEU A 368 -28.18 29.63 14.19
CA LEU A 368 -28.83 29.04 15.39
C LEU A 368 -29.84 27.93 15.05
N GLU A 369 -30.48 28.00 13.88
CA GLU A 369 -31.43 27.00 13.40
C GLU A 369 -30.81 25.60 13.21
N ILE A 370 -29.48 25.50 13.01
CA ILE A 370 -28.80 24.20 12.84
C ILE A 370 -28.88 23.38 14.13
N GLU A 371 -28.80 24.03 15.30
CA GLU A 371 -28.85 23.34 16.59
C GLU A 371 -30.23 22.72 16.88
N THR A 372 -31.29 23.36 16.40
CA THR A 372 -32.68 22.97 16.68
C THR A 372 -33.29 22.12 15.58
N HIS A 373 -33.06 22.48 14.31
CA HIS A 373 -33.73 21.86 13.17
C HIS A 373 -32.78 21.02 12.30
N GLY A 374 -31.48 21.25 12.39
CA GLY A 374 -30.43 20.56 11.63
C GLY A 374 -30.05 21.22 10.31
N LEU A 375 -28.93 20.79 9.72
CA LEU A 375 -28.32 21.35 8.51
C LEU A 375 -29.30 21.63 7.36
N PHE A 376 -30.19 20.68 7.06
CA PHE A 376 -31.09 20.78 5.89
C PHE A 376 -32.14 21.88 6.02
N GLN A 377 -32.62 22.14 7.24
CA GLN A 377 -33.56 23.23 7.46
C GLN A 377 -32.86 24.58 7.30
N SER A 378 -31.65 24.70 7.84
CA SER A 378 -30.87 25.94 7.74
C SER A 378 -30.45 26.27 6.31
N LEU A 379 -30.17 25.27 5.47
CA LEU A 379 -29.95 25.47 4.03
C LEU A 379 -31.21 25.93 3.29
N ARG A 380 -32.41 25.60 3.80
CA ARG A 380 -33.70 26.04 3.25
C ARG A 380 -34.19 27.37 3.83
N SER A 381 -33.47 27.93 4.81
CA SER A 381 -33.89 29.15 5.47
C SER A 381 -33.97 30.32 4.49
N PRO A 382 -35.07 31.11 4.50
CA PRO A 382 -35.18 32.29 3.64
C PRO A 382 -34.13 33.35 3.98
N ALA A 383 -33.58 33.35 5.20
CA ALA A 383 -32.49 34.23 5.60
C ALA A 383 -31.23 34.02 4.73
N LEU A 384 -30.92 32.77 4.39
CA LEU A 384 -29.77 32.43 3.54
C LEU A 384 -29.93 32.98 2.11
N ALA A 385 -31.14 32.87 1.55
CA ALA A 385 -31.47 33.41 0.23
C ALA A 385 -31.34 34.94 0.18
N ARG A 386 -31.78 35.63 1.24
CA ARG A 386 -31.62 37.08 1.39
C ARG A 386 -30.15 37.48 1.51
N PHE A 387 -29.39 36.77 2.34
CA PHE A 387 -27.98 37.06 2.57
C PHE A 387 -27.13 36.97 1.31
N LYS A 388 -27.31 35.91 0.52
CA LYS A 388 -26.59 35.72 -0.74
C LYS A 388 -27.29 36.36 -1.94
N SER A 389 -28.39 37.10 -1.72
CA SER A 389 -29.23 37.75 -2.74
C SER A 389 -29.57 36.85 -3.94
N THR A 390 -29.73 35.55 -3.70
CA THR A 390 -29.84 34.51 -4.75
C THR A 390 -30.90 33.47 -4.40
N LYS A 391 -31.50 32.87 -5.44
CA LYS A 391 -32.52 31.83 -5.26
C LYS A 391 -31.85 30.46 -5.09
N PHE A 392 -32.33 29.67 -4.15
CA PHE A 392 -31.83 28.32 -3.90
C PHE A 392 -32.90 27.27 -4.18
N GLU A 393 -32.52 26.21 -4.89
CA GLU A 393 -33.31 24.99 -5.03
C GLU A 393 -32.54 23.81 -4.43
N HIS A 394 -33.26 22.87 -3.82
CA HIS A 394 -32.62 21.88 -2.94
C HIS A 394 -33.15 20.47 -3.19
N LEU A 395 -32.24 19.52 -3.29
CA LEU A 395 -32.53 18.09 -3.22
C LEU A 395 -31.74 17.49 -2.06
N LEU A 396 -32.40 17.34 -0.90
CA LEU A 396 -31.77 16.93 0.35
C LEU A 396 -32.27 15.54 0.73
N GLN A 397 -31.36 14.60 0.96
CA GLN A 397 -31.67 13.19 1.25
C GLN A 397 -30.97 12.71 2.53
N GLY A 398 -31.72 12.02 3.39
CA GLY A 398 -31.24 11.44 4.65
C GLY A 398 -31.54 12.32 5.88
N ASP A 399 -31.12 11.85 7.05
CA ASP A 399 -31.36 12.52 8.34
C ASP A 399 -30.06 13.14 8.89
N CYS A 400 -29.99 14.48 8.88
CA CYS A 400 -28.84 15.24 9.38
C CYS A 400 -28.77 15.30 10.90
N ARG A 401 -29.88 15.11 11.64
CA ARG A 401 -29.92 15.30 13.10
C ARG A 401 -29.10 14.25 13.84
N GLN A 402 -28.85 13.11 13.20
CA GLN A 402 -27.99 12.04 13.73
C GLN A 402 -26.50 12.35 13.62
N LEU A 403 -26.11 13.38 12.87
CA LEU A 403 -24.73 13.80 12.71
C LEU A 403 -24.31 14.72 13.86
N SER A 404 -23.02 14.72 14.19
CA SER A 404 -22.48 15.65 15.18
C SER A 404 -22.71 17.11 14.74
N LEU A 405 -23.01 17.99 15.69
CA LEU A 405 -23.23 19.41 15.42
C LEU A 405 -22.04 20.03 14.66
N GLY A 406 -20.81 19.67 15.06
CA GLY A 406 -19.60 20.12 14.38
C GLY A 406 -19.52 19.69 12.90
N LEU A 407 -19.98 18.48 12.56
CA LEU A 407 -20.03 18.02 11.19
C LEU A 407 -21.10 18.75 10.37
N GLN A 408 -22.25 19.05 10.99
CA GLN A 408 -23.32 19.83 10.37
C GLN A 408 -22.86 21.27 10.08
N LEU A 409 -22.22 21.94 11.05
CA LEU A 409 -21.66 23.27 10.88
C LEU A 409 -20.55 23.30 9.82
N ALA A 410 -19.65 22.31 9.83
CA ALA A 410 -18.61 22.19 8.80
C ALA A 410 -19.20 22.02 7.40
N ALA A 411 -20.24 21.18 7.25
CA ALA A 411 -20.94 21.01 5.98
C ALA A 411 -21.66 22.30 5.53
N TYR A 412 -22.28 23.04 6.46
CA TYR A 412 -22.89 24.35 6.19
C TYR A 412 -21.87 25.36 5.69
N ARG A 413 -20.78 25.58 6.43
CA ARG A 413 -19.70 26.52 6.06
C ARG A 413 -19.01 26.13 4.75
N CYS A 414 -18.79 24.83 4.51
CA CYS A 414 -18.28 24.35 3.22
C CYS A 414 -19.28 24.59 2.09
N THR A 415 -20.59 24.50 2.33
CA THR A 415 -21.59 24.84 1.31
C THR A 415 -21.54 26.32 0.95
N LEU A 416 -21.40 27.21 1.96
CA LEU A 416 -21.22 28.64 1.74
C LEU A 416 -19.92 28.95 0.97
N GLY A 417 -18.80 28.35 1.38
CA GLY A 417 -17.52 28.51 0.66
C GLY A 417 -17.59 27.97 -0.77
N ALA A 418 -18.33 26.87 -1.00
CA ALA A 418 -18.55 26.36 -2.35
C ALA A 418 -19.34 27.34 -3.23
N ILE A 419 -20.34 28.04 -2.68
CA ILE A 419 -21.09 29.09 -3.39
C ILE A 419 -20.16 30.26 -3.74
N GLU A 420 -19.26 30.65 -2.84
CA GLU A 420 -18.31 31.75 -3.07
C GLU A 420 -17.25 31.43 -4.12
N LEU A 421 -16.87 30.15 -4.25
CA LEU A 421 -15.94 29.65 -5.29
C LEU A 421 -16.59 29.47 -6.67
N LEU A 422 -17.92 29.45 -6.73
CA LEU A 422 -18.67 29.37 -7.98
C LEU A 422 -18.89 30.79 -8.55
N PRO A 423 -19.06 30.93 -9.88
CA PRO A 423 -19.45 32.20 -10.48
C PRO A 423 -20.75 32.74 -9.88
N HIS A 424 -20.93 34.07 -9.89
CA HIS A 424 -22.17 34.68 -9.42
C HIS A 424 -23.32 34.25 -10.33
N ALA A 425 -24.36 33.69 -9.74
CA ALA A 425 -25.55 33.21 -10.46
C ALA A 425 -26.80 33.67 -9.71
N SER A 426 -27.85 34.01 -10.45
CA SER A 426 -29.15 34.39 -9.87
C SER A 426 -29.81 33.22 -9.11
N LYS A 427 -29.41 32.00 -9.43
CA LYS A 427 -29.95 30.75 -8.88
C LYS A 427 -28.87 29.69 -8.67
N TYR A 428 -28.92 29.01 -7.53
CA TYR A 428 -28.06 27.87 -7.21
C TYR A 428 -28.91 26.63 -6.88
N PHE A 429 -28.43 25.46 -7.31
CA PHE A 429 -29.03 24.18 -6.99
C PHE A 429 -28.12 23.39 -6.04
N ILE A 430 -28.63 22.98 -4.88
CA ILE A 430 -27.89 22.27 -3.84
C ILE A 430 -28.44 20.85 -3.70
N GLN A 431 -27.62 19.86 -4.04
CA GLN A 431 -27.90 18.46 -3.74
C GLN A 431 -27.09 18.04 -2.51
N ALA A 432 -27.72 17.47 -1.49
CA ALA A 432 -27.01 16.94 -0.34
C ALA A 432 -27.54 15.55 0.04
N ARG A 433 -26.64 14.64 0.37
CA ARG A 433 -26.97 13.29 0.82
C ARG A 433 -26.16 12.93 2.06
N VAL A 434 -26.87 12.56 3.12
CA VAL A 434 -26.26 12.00 4.33
C VAL A 434 -25.96 10.52 4.12
N TRP A 435 -24.83 10.07 4.65
CA TRP A 435 -24.50 8.65 4.72
C TRP A 435 -23.90 8.30 6.09
N ARG A 436 -24.14 7.06 6.51
CA ARG A 436 -23.61 6.46 7.74
C ARG A 436 -23.31 4.99 7.46
N GLY A 437 -22.10 4.53 7.75
CA GLY A 437 -21.72 3.14 7.52
C GLY A 437 -20.23 2.87 7.71
N ARG A 438 -19.86 1.60 7.92
CA ARG A 438 -18.46 1.11 8.03
C ARG A 438 -17.56 1.94 8.95
N GLY A 439 -18.10 2.38 10.10
CA GLY A 439 -17.33 3.13 11.11
C GLY A 439 -17.17 4.64 10.81
N GLY A 440 -17.93 5.19 9.87
CA GLY A 440 -17.95 6.63 9.58
C GLY A 440 -19.35 7.19 9.33
N GLN A 441 -19.44 8.51 9.37
CA GLN A 441 -20.62 9.29 9.01
C GLN A 441 -20.20 10.52 8.21
N GLY A 442 -21.07 11.04 7.35
CA GLY A 442 -20.73 12.18 6.50
C GLY A 442 -21.88 12.72 5.67
N VAL A 443 -21.59 13.84 5.00
CA VAL A 443 -22.49 14.50 4.06
C VAL A 443 -21.76 14.72 2.75
N ALA A 444 -22.35 14.22 1.66
CA ALA A 444 -21.93 14.55 0.31
C ALA A 444 -22.80 15.69 -0.22
N VAL A 445 -22.17 16.80 -0.62
CA VAL A 445 -22.87 17.99 -1.13
C VAL A 445 -22.37 18.29 -2.55
N ARG A 446 -23.29 18.67 -3.42
CA ARG A 446 -23.02 19.15 -4.77
C ARG A 446 -23.77 20.45 -4.99
N VAL A 447 -23.05 21.48 -5.41
CA VAL A 447 -23.59 22.80 -5.70
C VAL A 447 -23.43 23.09 -7.19
N PHE A 448 -24.52 23.54 -7.82
CA PHE A 448 -24.57 23.96 -9.21
C PHE A 448 -24.93 25.45 -9.29
N ALA A 449 -24.22 26.21 -10.12
CA ALA A 449 -24.60 27.56 -10.52
C ALA A 449 -25.41 27.52 -11.83
N ASP A 450 -26.57 28.20 -11.86
CA ASP A 450 -27.38 28.36 -13.06
C ASP A 450 -26.73 29.34 -14.06
N THR A 451 -26.92 29.08 -15.35
CA THR A 451 -26.22 29.73 -16.49
C THR A 451 -26.99 30.90 -17.09
N SER A 452 -28.17 31.25 -16.58
CA SER A 452 -29.07 32.20 -17.23
C SER A 452 -28.58 33.66 -17.26
N LEU A 453 -27.59 34.02 -16.43
CA LEU A 453 -26.88 35.32 -16.46
C LEU A 453 -25.41 35.08 -16.10
N ILE A 454 -24.59 34.68 -17.07
CA ILE A 454 -23.14 34.55 -16.87
C ILE A 454 -22.49 35.89 -17.22
N ASP A 455 -22.26 36.75 -16.21
CA ASP A 455 -21.08 37.62 -16.26
C ASP A 455 -19.89 36.75 -15.85
N ALA A 456 -19.18 36.23 -16.84
CA ALA A 456 -18.19 35.16 -16.73
C ALA A 456 -16.89 35.54 -15.99
N VAL A 457 -16.94 36.44 -15.01
CA VAL A 457 -15.75 36.80 -14.24
C VAL A 457 -15.57 35.79 -13.11
N ARG A 458 -14.67 34.84 -13.37
CA ARG A 458 -14.18 33.86 -12.43
C ARG A 458 -13.71 34.54 -11.13
N ARG A 459 -14.38 34.29 -10.00
CA ARG A 459 -13.84 34.58 -8.67
C ARG A 459 -12.77 33.55 -8.33
N ASP A 460 -11.56 33.74 -8.83
CA ASP A 460 -10.38 33.06 -8.29
C ASP A 460 -9.91 33.84 -7.07
N SER A 461 -10.52 33.59 -5.90
CA SER A 461 -9.91 33.97 -4.63
C SER A 461 -9.04 32.80 -4.16
N PRO A 462 -7.69 32.88 -4.30
CA PRO A 462 -6.81 31.79 -3.86
C PRO A 462 -6.90 31.55 -2.35
N GLU A 463 -7.21 32.60 -1.59
CA GLU A 463 -7.43 32.53 -0.14
C GLU A 463 -8.70 31.76 0.20
N ALA A 464 -9.83 32.03 -0.47
CA ALA A 464 -11.08 31.32 -0.25
C ALA A 464 -10.98 29.82 -0.63
N ASP A 465 -10.25 29.50 -1.70
CA ASP A 465 -10.00 28.09 -2.08
C ASP A 465 -9.07 27.41 -1.05
N ALA A 466 -8.06 28.10 -0.54
CA ALA A 466 -7.19 27.58 0.50
C ALA A 466 -7.96 27.32 1.81
N GLU A 467 -8.79 28.25 2.26
CA GLU A 467 -9.62 28.11 3.45
C GLU A 467 -10.63 26.96 3.30
N PHE A 468 -11.34 26.92 2.16
CA PHE A 468 -12.28 25.84 1.85
C PHE A 468 -11.61 24.47 1.91
N ARG A 469 -10.42 24.34 1.30
CA ARG A 469 -9.65 23.09 1.33
C ARG A 469 -9.14 22.73 2.71
N ALA A 470 -8.70 23.71 3.51
CA ALA A 470 -8.23 23.49 4.87
C ALA A 470 -9.36 22.96 5.76
N ARG A 471 -10.54 23.60 5.71
CA ARG A 471 -11.75 23.17 6.44
C ARG A 471 -12.22 21.79 6.00
N LEU A 472 -12.14 21.48 4.71
CA LEU A 472 -12.53 20.17 4.21
C LEU A 472 -11.57 19.06 4.69
N LYS A 473 -10.26 19.33 4.65
CA LYS A 473 -9.22 18.37 5.08
C LYS A 473 -9.29 18.07 6.57
N SER A 474 -9.58 19.05 7.42
CA SER A 474 -9.71 18.84 8.88
C SER A 474 -10.86 17.89 9.24
N HIS A 475 -11.88 17.80 8.38
CA HIS A 475 -12.98 16.86 8.48
C HIS A 475 -12.84 15.69 7.48
N SER A 476 -11.61 15.21 7.25
CA SER A 476 -11.33 14.03 6.39
C SER A 476 -12.03 14.04 5.03
N GLY A 477 -12.36 15.23 4.54
CA GLY A 477 -13.23 15.44 3.41
C GLY A 477 -12.44 15.53 2.11
N THR A 478 -13.15 15.35 1.00
CA THR A 478 -12.57 15.46 -0.35
C THR A 478 -13.48 16.26 -1.26
N PHE A 479 -12.91 17.07 -2.14
CA PHE A 479 -13.69 17.82 -3.12
C PHE A 479 -13.20 17.52 -4.53
N ARG A 480 -14.11 17.68 -5.48
CA ARG A 480 -13.85 17.53 -6.90
C ARG A 480 -14.65 18.58 -7.65
N ARG A 481 -13.93 19.44 -8.37
CA ARG A 481 -14.51 20.35 -9.37
C ARG A 481 -14.49 19.64 -10.72
N ARG A 482 -15.67 19.30 -11.25
CA ARG A 482 -15.78 18.65 -12.58
C ARG A 482 -16.01 19.66 -13.70
N HIS A 483 -16.71 20.75 -13.40
CA HIS A 483 -17.02 21.83 -14.33
C HIS A 483 -16.82 23.18 -13.63
N ALA A 484 -16.66 24.27 -14.38
CA ALA A 484 -16.54 25.62 -13.82
C ALA A 484 -17.72 26.00 -12.90
N LEU A 485 -18.90 25.43 -13.19
CA LEU A 485 -20.19 25.72 -12.55
C LEU A 485 -20.64 24.67 -11.53
N VAL A 486 -19.84 23.61 -11.31
CA VAL A 486 -20.22 22.50 -10.44
C VAL A 486 -19.10 22.12 -9.48
N LEU A 487 -19.40 22.21 -8.20
CA LEU A 487 -18.50 21.82 -7.12
C LEU A 487 -19.13 20.69 -6.31
N THR A 488 -18.46 19.54 -6.23
CA THR A 488 -18.88 18.42 -5.39
C THR A 488 -17.87 18.24 -4.26
N PHE A 489 -18.35 18.13 -3.02
CA PHE A 489 -17.49 17.87 -1.88
C PHE A 489 -18.13 16.90 -0.88
N LEU A 490 -17.28 16.28 -0.09
CA LEU A 490 -17.64 15.33 0.94
C LEU A 490 -17.02 15.81 2.25
N VAL A 491 -17.82 15.87 3.31
CA VAL A 491 -17.36 16.09 4.68
C VAL A 491 -17.63 14.82 5.47
N ALA A 492 -16.64 14.30 6.19
CA ALA A 492 -16.74 13.02 6.88
C ALA A 492 -16.17 13.07 8.30
N GLU A 493 -16.68 12.22 9.16
CA GLU A 493 -16.16 12.00 10.48
C GLU A 493 -16.06 10.50 10.73
N MET A 494 -14.90 10.05 11.22
CA MET A 494 -14.76 8.69 11.73
C MET A 494 -15.54 8.58 13.03
N SER A 495 -16.51 7.67 13.08
CA SER A 495 -17.34 7.48 14.26
C SER A 495 -16.49 6.83 15.36
N ALA A 496 -16.42 7.46 16.54
CA ALA A 496 -15.74 6.91 17.72
C ALA A 496 -16.27 5.53 18.13
N ALA A 497 -17.48 5.15 17.70
CA ALA A 497 -18.09 3.85 17.99
C ALA A 497 -17.39 2.63 17.33
N SER A 498 -16.36 2.83 16.49
CA SER A 498 -15.56 1.77 15.89
C SER A 498 -14.21 1.53 16.59
N SER A 499 -13.91 2.18 17.72
CA SER A 499 -12.80 1.76 18.58
C SER A 499 -13.18 0.56 19.47
N LYS A 500 -13.87 -0.45 18.91
CA LYS A 500 -13.67 -1.79 19.46
C LYS A 500 -12.25 -2.16 19.05
N GLU A 501 -11.37 -2.20 20.04
CA GLU A 501 -10.10 -2.90 19.98
C GLU A 501 -10.25 -4.08 19.04
N ARG A 502 -9.42 -4.16 17.99
CA ARG A 502 -9.24 -5.43 17.29
C ARG A 502 -8.89 -6.43 18.38
N PRO A 503 -9.73 -7.43 18.71
CA PRO A 503 -9.30 -8.45 19.62
C PRO A 503 -8.07 -9.06 18.97
N SER A 504 -6.97 -9.05 19.72
CA SER A 504 -5.76 -9.75 19.34
C SER A 504 -6.16 -11.16 18.92
N SER A 505 -5.69 -11.59 17.74
CA SER A 505 -5.94 -12.93 17.21
C SER A 505 -5.12 -13.99 17.96
N VAL A 506 -5.06 -13.88 19.29
CA VAL A 506 -4.42 -14.81 20.20
C VAL A 506 -5.56 -15.52 20.94
N PRO A 507 -5.77 -16.83 20.73
CA PRO A 507 -6.75 -17.58 21.49
C PRO A 507 -6.49 -17.42 23.00
N ARG A 508 -7.51 -16.95 23.72
CA ARG A 508 -7.50 -16.63 25.15
C ARG A 508 -7.24 -17.83 26.09
N TRP A 509 -6.98 -19.02 25.54
CA TRP A 509 -6.75 -20.26 26.28
C TRP A 509 -5.29 -20.52 26.70
N LEU A 510 -4.34 -19.68 26.27
CA LEU A 510 -2.92 -19.83 26.64
C LEU A 510 -2.46 -18.97 27.83
N ALA A 511 -3.31 -18.11 28.38
CA ALA A 511 -2.94 -17.20 29.48
C ALA A 511 -3.24 -17.74 30.90
N ALA A 512 -3.93 -18.88 31.04
CA ALA A 512 -4.39 -19.40 32.33
C ALA A 512 -3.59 -20.62 32.86
N ARG A 513 -2.32 -20.78 32.45
CA ARG A 513 -1.46 -21.91 32.88
C ARG A 513 -0.03 -21.51 33.29
N ARG A 514 0.11 -20.33 33.91
CA ARG A 514 1.35 -19.88 34.58
C ARG A 514 1.09 -19.18 35.92
N ALA A 515 0.01 -19.57 36.58
CA ALA A 515 -0.24 -19.23 37.98
C ALA A 515 -0.80 -20.48 38.67
N GLN A 516 0.07 -21.50 38.76
CA GLN A 516 0.08 -22.57 39.77
C GLN A 516 1.44 -23.26 39.66
#